data_AF-A0A1J5P715-F1
#
_entry.id   AF-A0A1J5P715-F1
#
_cell.length_a   1.000
_cell.length_b   1.000
_cell.length_c   1.000
_cell.angle_alpha   90.00
_cell.angle_beta   90.00
_cell.angle_gamma   90.00
#
_symmetry.space_group_name_H-M   'P 1'
#
loop_
_entity.id
_entity.type
_entity.pdbx_description
1 polymer ?
#
loop_
_entity_poly.entity_id
_entity_poly.type
_entity_poly.pdbx_seq_one_letter_code
_entity_poly.pdbx_strand_id
1 'polypeptide(L)' 'MKEYLSRHGVAYEEKDITTDEQARKEMYRRTGQTAVPTLVVRDQVMVGFDETRLRKILH' A
#
# COMPACT_ATOMS: atom_id res chain seq x y z
N MET A 1 0.00 -8.82 3.26
CA MET A 1 -0.74 -7.53 3.17
C MET A 1 -2.18 -7.72 2.74
N LYS A 2 -2.47 -8.15 1.51
CA LYS A 2 -3.84 -8.39 1.01
C LYS A 2 -4.69 -9.26 1.94
N GLU A 3 -4.14 -10.41 2.32
CA GLU A 3 -4.82 -11.36 3.20
C GLU A 3 -5.10 -10.78 4.61
N TYR A 4 -4.18 -9.96 5.13
CA TYR A 4 -4.38 -9.24 6.39
C TYR A 4 -5.53 -8.24 6.27
N LEU A 5 -5.52 -7.40 5.22
CA LEU A 5 -6.57 -6.42 4.97
C LEU A 5 -7.94 -7.10 4.81
N SER A 6 -8.02 -8.20 4.06
CA SER A 6 -9.25 -8.99 3.90
C SER A 6 -9.73 -9.60 5.22
N ARG A 7 -8.83 -10.20 6.03
CA ARG A 7 -9.20 -10.75 7.35
C ARG A 7 -9.69 -9.69 8.33
N HIS A 8 -9.18 -8.46 8.22
CA HIS A 8 -9.59 -7.33 9.04
C HIS A 8 -10.80 -6.55 8.47
N GLY A 9 -11.39 -7.01 7.36
CA GLY A 9 -12.54 -6.34 6.74
C GLY A 9 -12.22 -4.95 6.17
N VAL A 10 -10.95 -4.68 5.88
CA VAL A 10 -10.51 -3.40 5.32
C VAL A 10 -10.73 -3.42 3.82
N ALA A 11 -11.47 -2.43 3.31
CA ALA A 11 -11.56 -2.20 1.88
C ALA A 11 -10.22 -1.68 1.35
N TYR A 12 -9.67 -2.36 0.34
CA TYR A 12 -8.46 -1.94 -0.35
C TYR A 12 -8.64 -2.07 -1.86
N GLU A 13 -7.96 -1.20 -2.59
CA GLU A 13 -7.83 -1.28 -4.03
C GLU A 13 -6.44 -1.84 -4.35
N GLU A 14 -6.40 -2.91 -5.13
CA GLU A 14 -5.14 -3.46 -5.62
C GLU A 14 -4.73 -2.73 -6.90
N LYS A 15 -3.53 -2.16 -6.90
CA LYS A 15 -2.92 -1.56 -8.09
C LYS A 15 -1.61 -2.26 -8.40
N ASP A 16 -1.55 -2.89 -9.57
CA ASP A 16 -0.35 -3.57 -10.04
C ASP A 16 0.54 -2.59 -10.83
N ILE A 17 1.64 -2.17 -10.22
CA ILE A 17 2.58 -1.24 -10.84
C ILE A 17 3.42 -1.85 -11.99
N THR A 18 3.35 -3.17 -12.17
CA THR A 18 4.06 -3.87 -13.26
C THR A 18 3.31 -3.77 -14.58
N THR A 19 1.97 -3.71 -14.50
CA THR A 19 1.08 -3.59 -15.64
C THR A 19 0.51 -2.18 -15.79
N ASP A 20 0.33 -1.46 -14.68
CA ASP A 20 -0.17 -0.09 -14.65
C ASP A 20 0.96 0.91 -14.42
N GLU A 21 1.38 1.54 -15.52
CA GLU A 21 2.42 2.57 -15.50
C GLU A 21 1.97 3.85 -14.77
N GLN A 22 0.66 4.16 -14.73
CA GLN A 22 0.12 5.29 -13.98
C GLN A 22 0.20 5.02 -12.48
N ALA A 23 -0.18 3.82 -12.04
CA ALA A 23 -0.02 3.41 -10.65
C ALA A 23 1.45 3.48 -10.20
N ARG A 24 2.38 3.08 -11.08
CA ARG A 24 3.82 3.20 -10.82
C ARG A 24 4.27 4.66 -10.65
N LYS A 25 3.82 5.55 -11.54
CA LYS A 25 4.13 7.00 -11.46
C LYS A 25 3.53 7.61 -10.20
N GLU A 26 2.29 7.25 -9.87
CA GLU A 26 1.61 7.72 -8.66
C GLU A 26 2.34 7.27 -7.40
N MET A 27 2.69 5.98 -7.33
CA MET A 27 3.51 5.44 -6.25
C MET A 27 4.81 6.23 -6.10
N TYR A 28 5.60 6.37 -7.17
CA TYR A 28 6.86 7.11 -7.10
C TYR A 28 6.67 8.56 -6.65
N ARG A 29 5.63 9.25 -7.14
CA ARG A 29 5.31 10.62 -6.71
C ARG A 29 4.96 10.71 -5.23
N ARG A 30 4.23 9.73 -4.68
CA ARG A 30 3.78 9.74 -3.28
C ARG A 30 4.84 9.22 -2.30
N THR A 31 5.67 8.27 -2.71
CA THR A 31 6.56 7.51 -1.82
C THR A 31 8.05 7.82 -2.06
N GLY A 32 8.39 8.41 -3.22
CA GLY A 32 9.75 8.58 -3.72
C GLY A 32 10.43 7.26 -4.14
N GLN A 33 9.74 6.13 -4.07
CA GLN A 33 10.33 4.79 -4.22
C GLN A 33 9.38 3.83 -4.93
N THR A 34 9.92 2.96 -5.78
CA THR A 34 9.16 1.89 -6.44
C THR A 34 9.37 0.54 -5.74
N ALA A 35 9.37 0.54 -4.40
CA ALA A 35 9.58 -0.66 -3.60
C ALA A 35 8.23 -1.32 -3.24
N VAL A 36 8.05 -2.59 -3.61
CA VAL A 36 6.86 -3.38 -3.27
C VAL A 36 7.15 -4.35 -2.12
N PRO A 37 6.15 -4.70 -1.29
CA PRO A 37 4.79 -4.15 -1.25
C PRO A 37 4.76 -2.73 -0.67
N THR A 38 3.94 -1.83 -1.19
CA THR A 38 3.66 -0.52 -0.58
C THR A 38 2.17 -0.38 -0.33
N LEU A 39 1.81 0.07 0.86
CA LEU A 39 0.46 0.45 1.22
C LEU A 39 0.38 1.97 1.32
N VAL A 40 -0.66 2.54 0.71
CA VAL A 40 -0.97 3.96 0.86
C VAL A 40 -2.37 4.09 1.43
N VAL A 41 -2.49 4.64 2.63
CA VAL A 41 -3.78 4.87 3.30
C VAL A 41 -3.90 6.36 3.59
N ARG A 42 -4.85 7.01 2.91
CA ARG A 42 -5.03 8.47 2.95
C ARG A 42 -3.74 9.20 2.58
N ASP A 43 -3.00 9.66 3.58
CA ASP A 43 -1.72 10.39 3.44
C ASP A 43 -0.52 9.60 4.00
N GLN A 44 -0.76 8.45 4.62
CA GLN A 44 0.31 7.60 5.13
C GLN A 44 0.77 6.63 4.06
N VAL A 45 2.07 6.72 3.77
CA VAL A 45 2.78 5.75 2.94
C VAL A 45 3.52 4.79 3.84
N MET A 46 3.31 3.51 3.60
CA MET A 46 4.04 2.44 4.25
C MET A 46 4.69 1.57 3.19
N VAL A 47 6.02 1.62 3.13
CA VAL A 47 6.82 0.74 2.29
C VAL A 47 7.16 -0.53 3.06
N GLY A 48 6.96 -1.68 2.43
CA GLY A 48 7.14 -3.01 3.01
C GLY A 48 5.87 -3.55 3.70
N PHE A 49 6.02 -4.71 4.33
CA PHE A 49 5.00 -5.31 5.17
C PHE A 49 5.48 -5.35 6.63
N ASP A 50 4.73 -4.67 7.50
CA ASP A 50 4.98 -4.57 8.94
C ASP A 50 3.61 -4.54 9.63
N GLU A 51 3.27 -5.64 10.29
CA GLU A 51 1.96 -5.80 10.92
C GLU A 51 1.66 -4.71 11.97
N THR A 52 2.68 -4.30 12.73
CA THR A 52 2.53 -3.28 13.78
C THR A 52 2.21 -1.92 13.18
N ARG A 53 2.91 -1.54 12.11
CA ARG A 53 2.61 -0.32 11.36
C ARG A 53 1.27 -0.40 10.66
N LEU A 54 0.96 -1.52 10.02
CA LEU A 54 -0.31 -1.70 9.32
C LEU A 54 -1.49 -1.51 10.29
N ARG A 55 -1.41 -2.13 11.47
CA ARG A 55 -2.40 -1.98 12.52
C ARG A 55 -2.52 -0.54 13.00
N LYS A 56 -1.42 0.20 13.15
CA LYS A 56 -1.45 1.64 13.50
C LYS A 56 -2.07 2.53 12.42
N ILE A 57 -1.92 2.18 11.16
CA ILE A 57 -2.48 2.94 10.03
C ILE A 57 -3.98 2.69 9.89
N LEU A 58 -4.44 1.49 10.27
CA LEU A 58 -5.83 1.04 10.15
C LEU A 58 -6.69 1.33 11.40
N HIS A 59 -6.08 1.74 12.52
CA HIS A 59 -6.75 2.08 13.78
C HIS A 59 -6.98 3.58 13.88
#